data_AF-A0A8X6GE55-F1
#
_entry.id   AF-A0A8X6GE55-F1
#
_cell.length_a   1.000
_cell.length_b   1.000
_cell.length_c   1.000
_cell.angle_alpha   90.00
_cell.angle_beta   90.00
_cell.angle_gamma   90.00
#
_symmetry.space_group_name_H-M   'P 1'
#
loop_
_entity.id
_entity.type
_entity.pdbx_description
1 polymer ?
#
loop_
_entity_poly.entity_id
_entity_poly.type
_entity_poly.pdbx_seq_one_letter_code
_entity_poly.pdbx_strand_id
1 'polypeptide(L)'
;MEVEKDFANDTIRNRNIFDYLLLKSSRKCCKGIYNYLEDAGKTMDSDRSFYVIDLGDILWKTQLWNDRLPNVVPYYAVKANADPVLMRLFVLLEYGFDCSTEGEIRLALKSGADPKKIIFAHTIKARKALKYASSVGVDLMTFDCKEELLKINQDFPTARLILRLKSESKKSVYNLNKKFGCDLSEVENLLLRAKNLNLNVVGVSFHVGALCESSETFVSAIENSRLVFSSPKDTVSNLQF
;
A
#
# COMPACT_ATOMS: atom_id res chain seq x y z
N MET A 1 -29.15 16.32 -20.85
CA MET A 1 -29.41 15.69 -22.15
C MET A 1 -28.32 16.15 -23.08
N GLU A 2 -27.49 15.34 -23.71
CA GLU A 2 -27.32 13.89 -23.78
C GLU A 2 -26.23 13.78 -24.85
N VAL A 3 -25.05 13.25 -24.53
CA VAL A 3 -24.20 12.63 -25.56
C VAL A 3 -23.64 11.35 -24.96
N GLU A 4 -24.58 10.47 -24.60
CA GLU A 4 -24.37 9.03 -24.66
C GLU A 4 -24.60 8.61 -26.11
N LYS A 5 -23.58 7.96 -26.70
CA LYS A 5 -23.65 6.88 -27.70
C LYS A 5 -22.39 6.96 -28.55
N ASP A 6 -21.46 6.03 -28.28
CA ASP A 6 -20.72 5.27 -29.31
C ASP A 6 -19.71 4.31 -28.65
N PHE A 7 -20.19 3.46 -27.74
CA PHE A 7 -19.43 2.31 -27.22
C PHE A 7 -20.06 0.95 -27.56
N ALA A 8 -21.08 0.95 -28.43
CA ALA A 8 -21.75 -0.27 -28.86
C ALA A 8 -21.65 -0.37 -30.38
N ASN A 9 -20.57 -0.98 -30.89
CA ASN A 9 -20.55 -1.80 -32.12
C ASN A 9 -19.12 -2.16 -32.57
N ASP A 10 -18.34 -2.82 -31.71
CA ASP A 10 -17.28 -3.68 -32.24
C ASP A 10 -17.09 -4.92 -31.38
N THR A 11 -17.93 -5.91 -31.68
CA THR A 11 -17.80 -7.28 -31.18
C THR A 11 -16.67 -7.99 -31.94
N ILE A 12 -15.42 -7.56 -31.74
CA ILE A 12 -14.23 -8.29 -32.18
C ILE A 12 -13.72 -9.13 -31.02
N ARG A 13 -14.18 -10.39 -31.04
CA ARG A 13 -13.69 -11.60 -30.37
C ARG A 13 -12.33 -11.46 -29.64
N ASN A 14 -12.39 -11.57 -28.30
CA ASN A 14 -11.40 -12.24 -27.43
C ASN A 14 -9.91 -12.13 -27.82
N ARG A 15 -9.36 -10.92 -27.73
CA ARG A 15 -7.95 -10.71 -27.36
C ARG A 15 -7.92 -9.58 -26.35
N ASN A 16 -7.41 -9.86 -25.15
CA ASN A 16 -7.46 -8.94 -24.03
C ASN A 16 -6.73 -7.64 -24.41
N ILE A 17 -7.30 -6.50 -24.02
CA ILE A 17 -6.67 -5.17 -24.19
C ILE A 17 -5.25 -5.12 -23.60
N PHE A 18 -4.97 -6.03 -22.65
CA PHE A 18 -3.66 -6.30 -22.05
C PHE A 18 -2.60 -6.84 -23.03
N ASP A 19 -2.99 -7.63 -24.04
CA ASP A 19 -2.06 -8.20 -25.02
C ASP A 19 -1.46 -7.11 -25.94
N TYR A 20 -2.19 -6.02 -26.16
CA TYR A 20 -1.70 -4.90 -26.99
C TYR A 20 -0.68 -4.00 -26.26
N LEU A 21 -0.74 -3.96 -24.92
CA LEU A 21 0.23 -3.25 -24.08
C LEU A 21 1.51 -4.07 -23.85
N LEU A 22 1.39 -5.40 -23.79
CA LEU A 22 2.54 -6.32 -23.61
C LEU A 22 3.49 -6.34 -24.82
N LEU A 23 2.99 -6.12 -26.03
CA LEU A 23 3.78 -6.24 -27.27
C LEU A 23 4.77 -5.09 -27.55
N LYS A 24 4.96 -4.12 -26.64
CA LYS A 24 6.00 -3.07 -26.80
C LYS A 24 6.84 -2.77 -25.56
N SER A 25 6.99 -3.71 -24.62
CA SER A 25 8.14 -3.68 -23.67
C SER A 25 9.41 -4.22 -24.33
N SER A 26 9.78 -3.62 -25.47
CA SER A 26 11.17 -3.56 -25.90
C SER A 26 11.62 -2.11 -25.68
N ARG A 27 12.92 -1.86 -25.59
CA ARG A 27 13.57 -0.55 -25.38
C ARG A 27 13.15 0.61 -26.34
N LYS A 28 12.07 0.45 -27.11
CA LYS A 28 11.44 1.39 -28.06
C LYS A 28 10.44 2.39 -27.43
N CYS A 29 10.03 2.25 -26.15
CA CYS A 29 9.18 3.26 -25.49
C CYS A 29 9.88 4.63 -25.36
N CYS A 30 11.20 4.63 -25.17
CA CYS A 30 11.99 5.85 -25.04
C CYS A 30 11.89 6.79 -26.25
N LYS A 31 11.70 6.26 -27.47
CA LYS A 31 11.56 7.09 -28.68
C LYS A 31 10.20 7.77 -28.75
N GLY A 32 9.14 7.12 -28.28
CA GLY A 32 7.80 7.71 -28.20
C GLY A 32 7.73 8.83 -27.17
N ILE A 33 8.34 8.62 -26.00
CA ILE A 33 8.46 9.64 -24.96
C ILE A 33 9.33 10.81 -25.44
N TYR A 34 10.47 10.53 -26.07
CA TYR A 34 11.34 11.58 -26.62
C TYR A 34 10.63 12.43 -27.66
N ASN A 35 9.90 11.81 -28.60
CA ASN A 35 9.12 12.55 -29.59
C ASN A 35 8.01 13.39 -28.93
N TYR A 36 7.32 12.84 -27.93
CA TYR A 36 6.33 13.60 -27.16
C TYR A 36 6.95 14.78 -26.43
N LEU A 37 8.12 14.61 -25.82
CA LEU A 37 8.86 15.68 -25.13
C LEU A 37 9.29 16.79 -26.09
N GLU A 38 9.79 16.43 -27.28
CA GLU A 38 10.13 17.38 -28.34
C GLU A 38 8.90 18.16 -28.82
N ASP A 39 7.77 17.50 -29.03
CA ASP A 39 6.55 18.17 -29.50
C ASP A 39 5.85 18.98 -28.38
N ALA A 40 5.88 18.50 -27.14
CA ALA A 40 5.42 19.24 -25.98
C ALA A 40 6.30 20.48 -25.74
N GLY A 41 7.63 20.36 -25.86
CA GLY A 41 8.56 21.48 -25.73
C GLY A 41 8.37 22.58 -26.78
N LYS A 42 7.78 22.26 -27.94
CA LYS A 42 7.43 23.25 -28.97
C LYS A 42 6.13 24.01 -28.69
N THR A 43 5.23 23.44 -27.89
CA THR A 43 3.88 23.95 -27.65
C THR A 43 3.67 24.49 -26.24
N MET A 44 4.52 24.08 -25.30
CA MET A 44 4.52 24.54 -23.93
C MET A 44 5.41 25.78 -23.77
N ASP A 45 4.95 26.69 -22.92
CA ASP A 45 5.72 27.83 -22.45
C ASP A 45 7.07 27.37 -21.88
N SER A 46 8.17 27.86 -22.44
CA SER A 46 9.54 27.41 -22.15
C SER A 46 9.95 27.61 -20.69
N ASP A 47 9.23 28.47 -19.95
CA ASP A 47 9.50 28.76 -18.55
C ASP A 47 8.71 27.86 -17.58
N ARG A 48 7.93 26.87 -18.06
CA ARG A 48 7.14 25.97 -17.21
C ARG A 48 7.73 24.56 -17.12
N SER A 49 7.99 24.12 -15.89
CA SER A 49 8.29 22.71 -15.61
C SER A 49 7.03 21.84 -15.70
N PHE A 50 7.21 20.59 -16.13
CA PHE A 50 6.15 19.59 -16.18
C PHE A 50 6.68 18.20 -15.78
N TYR A 51 5.77 17.28 -15.48
CA TYR A 51 6.09 15.88 -15.19
C TYR A 51 5.60 14.98 -16.33
N VAL A 52 6.37 13.93 -16.62
CA VAL A 52 5.94 12.85 -17.51
C VAL A 52 5.84 11.57 -16.67
N ILE A 53 4.72 10.88 -16.82
CA ILE A 53 4.46 9.60 -16.18
C ILE A 53 4.36 8.54 -17.29
N ASP A 54 5.36 7.67 -17.38
CA ASP A 54 5.32 6.51 -18.28
C ASP A 54 4.50 5.38 -17.64
N LEU A 55 3.22 5.30 -18.01
CA LEU A 55 2.33 4.22 -17.54
C LEU A 55 2.80 2.84 -18.03
N GLY A 56 3.54 2.75 -19.14
CA GLY A 56 4.09 1.49 -19.65
C GLY A 56 5.15 0.92 -18.72
N ASP A 57 6.02 1.76 -18.18
CA ASP A 57 7.02 1.37 -17.18
C ASP A 57 6.35 0.91 -15.86
N ILE A 58 5.28 1.59 -15.44
CA ILE A 58 4.52 1.21 -14.24
C ILE A 58 3.84 -0.15 -14.43
N LEU A 59 3.20 -0.36 -15.59
CA LEU A 59 2.61 -1.66 -15.94
C LEU A 59 3.66 -2.77 -15.95
N TRP A 60 4.83 -2.53 -16.54
CA TRP A 60 5.92 -3.50 -16.52
C TRP A 60 6.38 -3.83 -15.09
N LYS A 61 6.51 -2.83 -14.21
CA LYS A 61 6.83 -3.05 -12.79
C LYS A 61 5.75 -3.85 -12.06
N THR A 62 4.48 -3.63 -12.36
CA THR A 62 3.38 -4.41 -11.77
C THR A 62 3.44 -5.88 -12.20
N GLN A 63 3.72 -6.14 -13.47
CA GLN A 63 3.92 -7.51 -13.97
C GLN A 63 5.13 -8.16 -13.31
N LEU A 64 6.27 -7.45 -13.25
CA LEU A 64 7.47 -7.96 -12.58
C LEU A 64 7.19 -8.32 -11.12
N TRP A 65 6.41 -7.52 -10.40
CA TRP A 65 5.99 -7.86 -9.03
C TRP A 65 5.21 -9.18 -8.99
N ASN A 66 4.17 -9.31 -9.81
CA ASN A 66 3.31 -10.50 -9.82
C ASN A 66 4.08 -11.77 -10.22
N ASP A 67 5.04 -11.65 -11.14
CA ASP A 67 5.89 -12.78 -11.56
C ASP A 67 6.90 -13.19 -10.48
N ARG A 68 7.44 -12.23 -9.72
CA ARG A 68 8.51 -12.48 -8.74
C ARG A 68 7.99 -12.77 -7.33
N LEU A 69 6.80 -12.28 -7.00
CA LEU A 69 6.16 -12.41 -5.69
C LEU A 69 4.68 -12.84 -5.84
N PRO A 70 4.40 -13.99 -6.47
CA PRO A 70 3.03 -14.37 -6.86
C PRO A 70 2.05 -14.55 -5.69
N ASN A 71 2.57 -14.78 -4.48
CA ASN A 71 1.78 -14.95 -3.27
C ASN A 71 1.73 -13.68 -2.39
N VAL A 72 2.25 -12.55 -2.88
CA VAL A 72 2.29 -11.29 -2.13
C VAL A 72 1.39 -10.27 -2.81
N VAL A 73 0.23 -10.03 -2.21
CA VAL A 73 -0.72 -9.02 -2.70
C VAL A 73 -0.14 -7.62 -2.49
N PRO A 74 0.06 -6.84 -3.56
CA PRO A 74 0.62 -5.50 -3.46
C PRO A 74 -0.39 -4.48 -2.93
N TYR A 75 0.06 -3.66 -1.98
CA TYR A 75 -0.64 -2.45 -1.54
C TYR A 75 0.22 -1.24 -1.92
N TYR A 76 -0.26 -0.43 -2.87
CA TYR A 76 0.45 0.75 -3.35
C TYR A 76 0.51 1.83 -2.27
N ALA A 77 1.72 2.26 -1.92
CA ALA A 77 1.93 3.32 -0.94
C ALA A 77 1.60 4.69 -1.55
N VAL A 78 0.45 5.26 -1.18
CA VAL A 78 -0.09 6.51 -1.77
C VAL A 78 0.89 7.68 -1.60
N LYS A 79 1.61 7.72 -0.48
CA LYS A 79 2.66 8.72 -0.20
C LYS A 79 3.78 8.79 -1.24
N ALA A 80 3.98 7.74 -2.05
CA ALA A 80 4.99 7.73 -3.09
C ALA A 80 4.61 8.65 -4.26
N ASN A 81 3.37 8.54 -4.74
CA ASN A 81 2.78 9.45 -5.71
C ASN A 81 1.25 9.30 -5.72
N ALA A 82 0.52 10.32 -5.26
CA ALA A 82 -0.93 10.29 -5.15
C ALA A 82 -1.65 10.78 -6.44
N ASP A 83 -0.98 10.75 -7.59
CA ASP A 83 -1.57 11.17 -8.87
C ASP A 83 -2.84 10.36 -9.18
N PRO A 84 -3.98 11.02 -9.49
CA PRO A 84 -5.26 10.33 -9.73
C PRO A 84 -5.23 9.31 -10.88
N VAL A 85 -4.36 9.49 -11.89
CA VAL A 85 -4.20 8.52 -12.99
C VAL A 85 -3.56 7.24 -12.47
N LEU A 86 -2.52 7.35 -11.64
CA LEU A 86 -1.88 6.19 -11.00
C LEU A 86 -2.82 5.47 -10.05
N MET A 87 -3.54 6.22 -9.23
CA MET A 87 -4.52 5.67 -8.30
C MET A 87 -5.59 4.86 -9.04
N ARG A 88 -6.17 5.40 -10.12
CA ARG A 88 -7.15 4.66 -10.94
C ARG A 88 -6.54 3.44 -11.64
N LEU A 89 -5.29 3.54 -12.10
CA LEU A 89 -4.59 2.40 -12.69
C LEU A 89 -4.47 1.25 -11.68
N PHE A 90 -4.05 1.52 -10.44
CA PHE A 90 -3.93 0.48 -9.42
C PHE A 90 -5.28 -0.11 -8.99
N VAL A 91 -6.36 0.67 -9.03
CA VAL A 91 -7.73 0.15 -8.86
C VAL A 91 -8.07 -0.86 -9.97
N LEU A 92 -7.79 -0.52 -11.24
CA LEU A 92 -8.04 -1.42 -12.38
C LEU A 92 -7.19 -2.70 -12.34
N LEU A 93 -5.99 -2.61 -11.77
CA LEU A 93 -5.11 -3.76 -11.55
C LEU A 93 -5.46 -4.56 -10.29
N GLU A 94 -6.53 -4.18 -9.57
CA GLU A 94 -7.00 -4.81 -8.35
C GLU A 94 -6.04 -4.75 -7.14
N TYR A 95 -5.07 -3.83 -7.16
CA TYR A 95 -4.11 -3.62 -6.08
C TYR A 95 -4.78 -2.97 -4.87
N GLY A 96 -4.19 -3.17 -3.69
CA GLY A 96 -4.58 -2.44 -2.49
C GLY A 96 -3.89 -1.07 -2.38
N PHE A 97 -4.23 -0.31 -1.35
CA PHE A 97 -3.58 0.97 -1.02
C PHE A 97 -3.08 1.00 0.42
N ASP A 98 -1.80 1.32 0.59
CA ASP A 98 -1.22 1.73 1.86
C ASP A 98 -1.40 3.25 2.01
N CYS A 99 -2.28 3.63 2.94
CA CYS A 99 -2.56 5.01 3.31
C CYS A 99 -2.02 5.33 4.70
N SER A 100 -1.38 6.49 4.84
CA SER A 100 -0.82 7.02 6.08
C SER A 100 -1.61 8.21 6.65
N THR A 101 -2.58 8.75 5.91
CA THR A 101 -3.40 9.89 6.36
C THR A 101 -4.87 9.76 5.96
N GLU A 102 -5.75 10.52 6.64
CA GLU A 102 -7.17 10.64 6.24
C GLU A 102 -7.33 11.11 4.79
N GLY A 103 -6.46 12.03 4.34
CA GLY A 103 -6.46 12.55 2.97
C GLY A 103 -6.13 11.48 1.93
N GLU A 104 -5.17 10.61 2.23
CA GLU A 104 -4.83 9.49 1.34
C GLU A 104 -5.97 8.48 1.25
N ILE A 105 -6.64 8.17 2.37
CA ILE A 105 -7.85 7.32 2.37
C ILE A 105 -8.93 7.94 1.48
N ARG A 106 -9.18 9.26 1.61
CA ARG A 106 -10.14 9.99 0.77
C ARG A 106 -9.78 9.88 -0.72
N LEU A 107 -8.50 10.03 -1.06
CA LEU A 107 -8.02 9.94 -2.44
C LEU A 107 -8.18 8.52 -3.01
N ALA A 108 -7.85 7.49 -2.24
CA ALA A 108 -8.03 6.09 -2.63
C ALA A 108 -9.52 5.77 -2.90
N LEU A 109 -10.40 6.12 -1.96
CA LEU A 109 -11.84 5.91 -2.11
C LEU A 109 -12.43 6.70 -3.29
N LYS A 110 -12.04 7.97 -3.44
CA LYS A 110 -12.45 8.80 -4.59
C LYS A 110 -11.99 8.21 -5.93
N SER A 111 -10.88 7.48 -5.94
CA SER A 111 -10.36 6.82 -7.14
C SER A 111 -11.04 5.48 -7.44
N GLY A 112 -11.96 5.02 -6.58
CA GLY A 112 -12.74 3.78 -6.77
C GLY A 112 -12.20 2.57 -6.00
N ALA A 113 -11.28 2.77 -5.05
CA ALA A 113 -10.76 1.66 -4.25
C ALA A 113 -11.85 1.05 -3.34
N ASP A 114 -11.87 -0.28 -3.24
CA ASP A 114 -12.63 -0.99 -2.21
C ASP A 114 -12.01 -0.68 -0.82
N PRO A 115 -12.78 -0.18 0.17
CA PRO A 115 -12.31 0.03 1.53
C PRO A 115 -11.58 -1.19 2.14
N LYS A 116 -12.00 -2.41 1.78
CA LYS A 116 -11.38 -3.67 2.26
C LYS A 116 -9.96 -3.89 1.71
N LYS A 117 -9.61 -3.22 0.62
CA LYS A 117 -8.27 -3.22 0.01
C LYS A 117 -7.43 -2.01 0.43
N ILE A 118 -7.85 -1.27 1.47
CA ILE A 118 -7.06 -0.16 2.03
C ILE A 118 -6.52 -0.57 3.40
N ILE A 119 -5.22 -0.36 3.63
CA ILE A 119 -4.60 -0.43 4.95
C ILE A 119 -4.26 0.98 5.42
N PHE A 120 -4.69 1.33 6.63
CA PHE A 120 -4.26 2.57 7.30
C PHE A 120 -2.97 2.29 8.09
N ALA A 121 -1.82 2.34 7.41
CA ALA A 121 -0.54 1.83 7.93
C ALA A 121 0.29 2.84 8.74
N HIS A 122 -0.25 4.01 9.07
CA HIS A 122 0.40 4.91 10.04
C HIS A 122 0.18 4.38 11.47
N THR A 123 1.26 4.15 12.22
CA THR A 123 1.13 3.55 13.55
C THR A 123 0.61 4.50 14.62
N ILE A 124 0.75 5.82 14.43
CA ILE A 124 0.25 6.85 15.38
C ILE A 124 -0.84 7.70 14.73
N LYS A 125 -2.11 7.35 14.89
CA LYS A 125 -3.22 7.99 14.16
C LYS A 125 -3.88 9.09 14.98
N ALA A 126 -4.33 10.15 14.30
CA ALA A 126 -5.19 11.16 14.91
C ALA A 126 -6.58 10.56 15.17
N ARG A 127 -7.19 10.88 16.32
CA ARG A 127 -8.54 10.38 16.68
C ARG A 127 -9.60 10.70 15.62
N LYS A 128 -9.52 11.88 14.99
CA LYS A 128 -10.39 12.26 13.86
C LYS A 128 -10.22 11.31 12.66
N ALA A 129 -8.98 10.96 12.33
CA ALA A 129 -8.69 10.05 11.22
C ALA A 129 -9.17 8.62 11.52
N LEU A 130 -9.08 8.15 12.77
CA LEU A 130 -9.66 6.87 13.20
C LEU A 130 -11.18 6.84 13.02
N LYS A 131 -11.87 7.88 13.49
CA LYS A 131 -13.33 8.01 13.31
C LYS A 131 -13.72 8.06 11.84
N TYR A 132 -12.94 8.76 11.02
CA TYR A 132 -13.18 8.78 9.58
C TYR A 132 -12.99 7.38 8.96
N ALA A 133 -11.88 6.70 9.23
CA ALA A 133 -11.63 5.34 8.73
C ALA A 133 -12.76 4.38 9.13
N SER A 134 -13.26 4.48 10.36
CA SER A 134 -14.44 3.75 10.85
C SER A 134 -15.68 4.06 10.02
N SER A 135 -15.98 5.34 9.78
CA SER A 135 -17.16 5.76 9.03
C SER A 135 -17.18 5.33 7.57
N VAL A 136 -16.02 5.05 6.97
CA VAL A 136 -15.89 4.63 5.56
C VAL A 136 -15.51 3.16 5.40
N GLY A 137 -15.47 2.40 6.49
CA GLY A 137 -15.22 0.95 6.46
C GLY A 137 -13.78 0.54 6.16
N VAL A 138 -12.78 1.42 6.35
CA VAL A 138 -11.35 1.07 6.25
C VAL A 138 -10.89 0.54 7.59
N ASP A 139 -11.03 -0.77 7.79
CA ASP A 139 -10.89 -1.42 9.09
C ASP A 139 -9.51 -2.00 9.39
N LEU A 140 -8.65 -2.16 8.37
CA LEU A 140 -7.31 -2.71 8.52
C LEU A 140 -6.29 -1.62 8.84
N MET A 141 -5.60 -1.71 9.98
CA MET A 141 -4.66 -0.67 10.40
C MET A 141 -3.51 -1.18 11.25
N THR A 142 -2.41 -0.43 11.27
CA THR A 142 -1.23 -0.80 12.05
C THR A 142 -1.21 -0.16 13.44
N PHE A 143 -0.47 -0.75 14.36
CA PHE A 143 -0.10 -0.16 15.66
C PHE A 143 1.28 -0.67 16.09
N ASP A 144 1.94 0.06 16.98
CA ASP A 144 3.23 -0.35 17.58
C ASP A 144 3.37 0.04 19.07
N CYS A 145 2.34 0.64 19.69
CA CYS A 145 2.40 1.05 21.09
C CYS A 145 1.04 0.92 21.82
N LYS A 146 1.08 1.01 23.16
CA LYS A 146 -0.08 0.84 24.05
C LYS A 146 -1.07 2.00 23.92
N GLU A 147 -0.56 3.21 23.74
CA GLU A 147 -1.34 4.44 23.60
C GLU A 147 -2.20 4.39 22.34
N GLU A 148 -1.67 3.80 21.27
CA GLU A 148 -2.43 3.61 20.04
C GLU A 148 -3.58 2.62 20.23
N LEU A 149 -3.33 1.49 20.90
CA LEU A 149 -4.39 0.52 21.25
C LEU A 149 -5.53 1.19 22.02
N LEU A 150 -5.22 2.08 22.97
CA LEU A 150 -6.24 2.79 23.73
C LEU A 150 -7.09 3.73 22.86
N LYS A 151 -6.45 4.46 21.94
CA LYS A 151 -7.18 5.32 20.99
C LYS A 151 -8.08 4.50 20.08
N ILE A 152 -7.56 3.41 19.53
CA ILE A 152 -8.31 2.51 18.64
C ILE A 152 -9.49 1.90 19.39
N ASN A 153 -9.30 1.38 20.60
CA ASN A 153 -10.40 0.83 21.41
C ASN A 153 -11.53 1.84 21.64
N GLN A 154 -11.20 3.13 21.80
CA GLN A 154 -12.19 4.17 22.05
C GLN A 154 -12.90 4.66 20.78
N ASP A 155 -12.19 4.78 19.66
CA ASP A 155 -12.71 5.41 18.44
C ASP A 155 -13.08 4.42 17.32
N PHE A 156 -12.51 3.22 17.33
CA PHE A 156 -12.74 2.17 16.32
C PHE A 156 -12.46 0.75 16.87
N PRO A 157 -13.22 0.26 17.85
CA PRO A 157 -12.97 -1.01 18.54
C PRO A 157 -13.08 -2.26 17.66
N THR A 158 -13.79 -2.18 16.54
CA THR A 158 -13.96 -3.29 15.59
C THR A 158 -12.86 -3.38 14.53
N ALA A 159 -11.84 -2.51 14.60
CA ALA A 159 -10.72 -2.51 13.66
C ALA A 159 -9.93 -3.83 13.70
N ARG A 160 -9.40 -4.22 12.54
CA ARG A 160 -8.46 -5.33 12.37
C ARG A 160 -7.04 -4.78 12.44
N LEU A 161 -6.28 -5.24 13.42
CA LEU A 161 -5.01 -4.65 13.78
C LEU A 161 -3.82 -5.47 13.32
N ILE A 162 -2.82 -4.78 12.79
CA ILE A 162 -1.54 -5.35 12.38
C ILE A 162 -0.46 -4.77 13.29
N LEU A 163 0.20 -5.63 14.08
CA LEU A 163 1.33 -5.19 14.91
C LEU A 163 2.53 -4.89 14.04
N ARG A 164 3.16 -3.71 14.18
CA ARG A 164 4.36 -3.37 13.44
C ARG A 164 5.61 -3.64 14.27
N LEU A 165 6.52 -4.44 13.74
CA LEU A 165 7.84 -4.70 14.32
C LEU A 165 8.89 -3.75 13.75
N LYS A 166 9.92 -3.46 14.55
CA LYS A 166 11.18 -2.92 14.04
C LYS A 166 11.89 -3.95 13.18
N SER A 167 12.56 -3.47 12.13
CA SER A 167 13.51 -4.24 11.32
C SER A 167 14.91 -3.67 11.50
N GLU A 168 15.90 -4.51 11.79
CA GLU A 168 17.29 -4.04 11.92
C GLU A 168 17.95 -3.85 10.56
N SER A 169 17.60 -2.79 9.86
CA SER A 169 18.25 -2.43 8.60
C SER A 169 19.45 -1.53 8.83
N LYS A 170 20.66 -2.05 8.59
CA LYS A 170 21.90 -1.26 8.58
C LYS A 170 22.18 -0.61 7.22
N LYS A 171 21.47 -1.01 6.16
CA LYS A 171 21.74 -0.63 4.76
C LYS A 171 20.58 0.11 4.06
N SER A 172 19.57 0.58 4.78
CA SER A 172 18.53 1.44 4.20
C SER A 172 18.97 2.90 4.19
N VAL A 173 18.71 3.62 3.10
CA VAL A 173 18.94 5.08 3.01
C VAL A 173 18.03 5.83 3.98
N TYR A 174 16.76 5.42 4.07
CA TYR A 174 15.77 6.03 4.99
C TYR A 174 15.35 5.04 6.07
N ASN A 175 16.05 5.07 7.21
CA ASN A 175 15.78 4.19 8.34
C ASN A 175 14.62 4.72 9.20
N LEU A 176 13.45 4.10 9.04
CA LEU A 176 12.22 4.44 9.79
C LEU A 176 12.13 3.74 11.15
N ASN A 177 13.00 2.77 11.44
CA ASN A 177 12.94 1.95 12.67
C ASN A 177 13.29 2.73 13.94
N LYS A 178 13.94 3.89 13.81
CA LYS A 178 14.12 4.84 14.93
C LYS A 178 12.80 5.46 15.39
N LYS A 179 11.80 5.51 14.51
CA LYS A 179 10.53 6.22 14.75
C LYS A 179 9.35 5.28 14.97
N PHE A 180 9.35 4.12 14.31
CA PHE A 180 8.20 3.23 14.26
C PHE A 180 8.58 1.76 14.42
N GLY A 181 7.61 0.97 14.88
CA GLY A 181 7.73 -0.44 15.19
C GLY A 181 8.10 -0.67 16.66
N CYS A 182 7.60 -1.75 17.24
CA CYS A 182 7.99 -2.20 18.56
C CYS A 182 9.18 -3.16 18.50
N ASP A 183 9.92 -3.27 19.60
CA ASP A 183 10.93 -4.30 19.78
C ASP A 183 10.27 -5.68 20.02
N LEU A 184 10.99 -6.77 19.73
CA LEU A 184 10.48 -8.13 19.98
C LEU A 184 10.14 -8.38 21.45
N SER A 185 10.87 -7.73 22.37
CA SER A 185 10.61 -7.78 23.81
C SER A 185 9.29 -7.13 24.23
N GLU A 186 8.71 -6.26 23.40
CA GLU A 186 7.45 -5.56 23.68
C GLU A 186 6.22 -6.30 23.15
N VAL A 187 6.42 -7.24 22.22
CA VAL A 187 5.34 -7.93 21.49
C VAL A 187 4.34 -8.57 22.45
N GLU A 188 4.80 -9.40 23.38
CA GLU A 188 3.92 -10.13 24.30
C GLU A 188 3.03 -9.17 25.11
N ASN A 189 3.63 -8.10 25.65
CA ASN A 189 2.91 -7.09 26.41
C ASN A 189 1.86 -6.34 25.57
N LEU A 190 2.17 -6.05 24.30
CA LEU A 190 1.24 -5.38 23.39
C LEU A 190 0.08 -6.30 22.99
N LEU A 191 0.37 -7.57 22.70
CA LEU A 191 -0.66 -8.56 22.37
C LEU A 191 -1.59 -8.82 23.56
N LEU A 192 -1.05 -8.99 24.76
CA LEU A 192 -1.84 -9.14 25.98
C LEU A 192 -2.72 -7.91 26.23
N ARG A 193 -2.19 -6.70 25.99
CA ARG A 193 -2.97 -5.47 26.11
C ARG A 193 -4.09 -5.41 25.09
N ALA A 194 -3.85 -5.77 23.83
CA ALA A 194 -4.88 -5.82 22.79
C ALA A 194 -5.99 -6.82 23.16
N LYS A 195 -5.63 -8.01 23.66
CA LYS A 195 -6.57 -9.00 24.17
C LYS A 195 -7.43 -8.46 25.31
N ASN A 196 -6.81 -7.83 26.31
CA ASN A 196 -7.52 -7.24 27.45
C ASN A 196 -8.47 -6.10 27.05
N LEU A 197 -8.23 -5.46 25.91
CA LEU A 197 -9.11 -4.44 25.32
C LEU A 197 -10.14 -5.04 24.34
N ASN A 198 -10.19 -6.37 24.16
CA ASN A 198 -11.01 -7.06 23.17
C ASN A 198 -10.77 -6.58 21.72
N LEU A 199 -9.54 -6.15 21.40
CA LEU A 199 -9.16 -5.73 20.06
C LEU A 199 -8.71 -6.91 19.20
N ASN A 200 -9.05 -6.85 17.91
CA ASN A 200 -8.75 -7.94 16.98
C ASN A 200 -7.40 -7.74 16.29
N VAL A 201 -6.34 -8.40 16.79
CA VAL A 201 -5.03 -8.44 16.11
C VAL A 201 -5.02 -9.58 15.10
N VAL A 202 -4.83 -9.26 13.82
CA VAL A 202 -4.95 -10.18 12.67
C VAL A 202 -3.64 -10.42 11.93
N GLY A 203 -2.57 -9.69 12.24
CA GLY A 203 -1.30 -9.88 11.56
C GLY A 203 -0.15 -9.06 12.09
N VAL A 204 0.96 -9.13 11.36
CA VAL A 204 2.21 -8.45 11.66
C VAL A 204 2.71 -7.74 10.41
N SER A 205 3.36 -6.59 10.59
CA SER A 205 4.04 -5.84 9.54
C SER A 205 5.42 -5.43 9.97
N PHE A 206 6.27 -5.10 9.00
CA PHE A 206 7.55 -4.46 9.21
C PHE A 206 7.86 -3.59 8.00
N HIS A 207 8.87 -2.72 8.13
CA HIS A 207 9.37 -1.92 7.01
C HIS A 207 10.89 -1.83 7.11
N VAL A 208 11.60 -2.49 6.19
CA VAL A 208 13.07 -2.58 6.19
C VAL A 208 13.80 -1.27 5.86
N GLY A 209 13.05 -0.21 5.60
CA GLY A 209 13.55 1.11 5.20
C GLY A 209 13.50 1.31 3.69
N ALA A 210 13.35 2.56 3.25
CA ALA A 210 13.26 2.85 1.83
C ALA A 210 14.63 2.69 1.18
N LEU A 211 14.65 2.16 -0.05
CA LEU A 211 15.87 1.85 -0.80
C LEU A 211 16.79 0.87 -0.04
N CYS A 212 16.20 -0.18 0.56
CA CYS A 212 16.97 -1.26 1.17
C CYS A 212 17.52 -2.19 0.08
N GLU A 213 18.84 -2.35 0.03
CA GLU A 213 19.54 -3.20 -0.95
C GLU A 213 19.88 -4.60 -0.40
N SER A 214 19.56 -4.88 0.87
CA SER A 214 19.89 -6.14 1.54
C SER A 214 18.70 -7.07 1.63
N SER A 215 18.76 -8.17 0.89
CA SER A 215 17.74 -9.22 0.94
C SER A 215 17.68 -9.90 2.32
N GLU A 216 18.82 -9.98 3.01
CA GLU A 216 18.98 -10.59 4.33
C GLU A 216 18.16 -9.84 5.39
N THR A 217 17.99 -8.53 5.22
CA THR A 217 17.17 -7.70 6.11
C THR A 217 15.69 -8.09 6.02
N PHE A 218 15.20 -8.44 4.82
CA PHE A 218 13.85 -8.97 4.64
C PHE A 218 13.70 -10.35 5.26
N VAL A 219 14.68 -11.24 5.07
CA VAL A 219 14.67 -12.60 5.67
C VAL A 219 14.55 -12.51 7.19
N SER A 220 15.42 -11.74 7.84
CA SER A 220 15.40 -11.56 9.29
C SER A 220 14.07 -10.95 9.79
N ALA A 221 13.50 -9.99 9.05
CA ALA A 221 12.21 -9.40 9.43
C ALA A 221 11.05 -10.40 9.30
N ILE A 222 11.08 -11.29 8.30
CA ILE A 222 10.10 -12.37 8.14
C ILE A 222 10.25 -13.41 9.25
N GLU A 223 11.48 -13.80 9.60
CA GLU A 223 11.76 -14.71 10.72
C GLU A 223 11.25 -14.15 12.04
N ASN A 224 11.54 -12.88 12.32
CA ASN A 224 11.02 -12.18 13.50
C ASN A 224 9.49 -12.11 13.52
N SER A 225 8.87 -11.88 12.36
CA SER A 225 7.41 -11.89 12.24
C SER A 225 6.84 -13.27 12.56
N ARG A 226 7.49 -14.36 12.11
CA ARG A 226 7.06 -15.73 12.40
C ARG A 226 7.07 -16.05 13.90
N LEU A 227 8.02 -15.49 14.66
CA LEU A 227 8.06 -15.65 16.13
C LEU A 227 6.80 -15.10 16.80
N VAL A 228 6.26 -13.97 16.30
CA VAL A 228 5.01 -13.39 16.82
C VAL A 228 3.84 -14.34 16.63
N PHE A 229 3.69 -14.95 15.45
CA PHE A 229 2.63 -15.94 15.19
C PHE A 229 2.82 -17.26 15.96
N SER A 230 4.03 -17.52 16.46
CA SER A 230 4.34 -18.73 17.25
C SER A 230 4.14 -18.51 18.76
N SER A 231 3.77 -17.29 19.17
CA SER A 231 3.49 -16.95 20.57
C SER A 231 2.28 -17.74 21.09
N PRO A 232 2.21 -18.06 22.40
CA PRO A 232 1.14 -18.87 22.96
C PRO A 232 -0.26 -18.37 22.58
N LYS A 233 -1.18 -19.30 22.27
CA LYS A 233 -2.56 -18.98 21.88
C LYS A 233 -3.33 -18.20 22.96
N ASP A 234 -2.85 -18.27 24.20
CA ASP A 234 -3.41 -17.52 25.32
C ASP A 234 -3.21 -16.01 25.17
N THR A 235 -2.36 -15.54 24.25
CA THR A 235 -2.08 -14.11 24.06
C THR A 235 -2.93 -13.48 22.95
N VAL A 236 -3.32 -14.22 21.89
CA VAL A 236 -4.18 -13.73 20.79
C VAL A 236 -4.93 -14.89 20.11
N SER A 237 -6.25 -14.83 20.01
CA SER A 237 -7.07 -15.92 19.44
C SER A 237 -7.05 -15.98 17.89
N ASN A 238 -6.74 -14.86 17.23
CA ASN A 238 -7.03 -14.66 15.80
C ASN A 238 -5.77 -14.61 14.90
N LEU A 239 -4.57 -14.74 15.46
CA LEU A 239 -3.34 -14.94 14.67
C LEU A 239 -3.25 -16.44 14.32
N GLN A 240 -3.74 -16.81 13.13
CA GLN A 240 -3.66 -18.17 12.62
C GLN A 240 -3.09 -18.17 11.18
N PHE A 241 -2.36 -19.23 10.84
CA PHE A 241 -1.99 -19.56 9.47
C PHE A 241 -3.14 -20.27 8.77
#